data_AF-A0AAP2RAQ4-F1
#
_entry.id   AF-A0AAP2RAQ4-F1
#
_cell.length_a   1.000
_cell.length_b   1.000
_cell.length_c   1.000
_cell.angle_alpha   90.00
_cell.angle_beta   90.00
_cell.angle_gamma   90.00
#
_symmetry.space_group_name_H-M   'P 1'
#
loop_
_entity.id
_entity.type
_entity.pdbx_description
1 polymer ?
#
loop_
_entity_poly.entity_id
_entity_poly.type
_entity_poly.pdbx_seq_one_letter_code
_entity_poly.pdbx_strand_id
1 'polypeptide(L)'
;MEKAYKYLIAGLAIGLVLAVVGTFALSPSLMGSQDNCDECHEGHGSVVAPDVNVNGTILLTGDTPQDEMIPIADIFKLKQKDVVTLKLQNDEGIPSRGVPVFDFLKAYGVNDFEQIILYADDFEVTVNKSEMTEDTVFVPHEYSIRILSSNMPVSVWLKNIKTIVVVGKGGDSISVNGKEITFGEMLNDGIDTMVTSRRTNGYIYEDQNYQFEAGYVVTGIGLKDLLFKEGYKDFSKVTIKGSSEKILLRYEVLDGSYFLTRDQGKIKLATADKNRPLWQSVESITVE
;
A
#
# COMPACT_ATOMS: atom_id res chain seq x y z
N MET A 1 38.78 -53.38 -15.40
CA MET A 1 37.85 -52.40 -14.78
C MET A 1 38.55 -51.41 -13.86
N GLU A 2 39.46 -51.84 -12.98
CA GLU A 2 40.09 -51.00 -11.94
C GLU A 2 40.71 -49.65 -12.42
N LYS A 3 41.32 -49.60 -13.62
CA LYS A 3 41.88 -48.35 -14.18
C LYS A 3 40.82 -47.30 -14.52
N ALA A 4 39.63 -47.71 -14.98
CA ALA A 4 38.56 -46.78 -15.35
C ALA A 4 37.97 -46.06 -14.12
N TYR A 5 37.87 -46.77 -12.99
CA TYR A 5 37.36 -46.22 -11.74
C TYR A 5 38.25 -45.09 -11.18
N LYS A 6 39.58 -45.21 -11.32
CA LYS A 6 40.54 -44.20 -10.87
C LYS A 6 40.41 -42.89 -11.64
N TYR A 7 40.16 -42.93 -12.96
CA TYR A 7 39.91 -41.73 -13.75
C TYR A 7 38.54 -41.08 -13.47
N LEU A 8 37.51 -41.88 -13.18
CA LEU A 8 36.17 -41.37 -12.88
C LEU A 8 36.13 -40.65 -11.52
N ILE A 9 36.80 -41.20 -10.50
CA ILE A 9 36.95 -40.55 -9.19
C ILE A 9 37.82 -39.28 -9.30
N ALA A 10 38.93 -39.31 -10.06
CA ALA A 10 39.76 -38.13 -10.29
C ALA A 10 39.01 -37.01 -11.02
N GLY A 11 38.24 -37.34 -12.06
CA GLY A 11 37.40 -36.39 -12.79
C GLY A 11 36.31 -35.79 -11.91
N LEU A 12 35.67 -36.58 -11.06
CA LEU A 12 34.63 -36.11 -10.14
C LEU A 12 35.22 -35.21 -9.04
N ALA A 13 36.40 -35.55 -8.49
CA ALA A 13 37.11 -34.70 -7.53
C ALA A 13 37.54 -33.35 -8.15
N ILE A 14 38.09 -33.36 -9.37
CA ILE A 14 38.46 -32.13 -10.08
C ILE A 14 37.22 -31.30 -10.40
N GLY A 15 36.12 -31.92 -10.83
CA GLY A 15 34.84 -31.24 -11.07
C GLY A 15 34.29 -30.58 -9.81
N LEU A 16 34.36 -31.25 -8.65
CA LEU A 16 33.92 -30.71 -7.37
C LEU A 16 34.81 -29.56 -6.89
N VAL A 17 36.14 -29.67 -7.04
CA VAL A 17 37.07 -28.57 -6.72
C VAL A 17 36.85 -27.37 -7.63
N LEU A 18 36.65 -27.57 -8.93
CA LEU A 18 36.36 -26.48 -9.88
C LEU A 18 34.97 -25.85 -9.63
N ALA A 19 33.97 -26.62 -9.22
CA ALA A 19 32.67 -26.09 -8.82
C ALA A 19 32.77 -25.24 -7.53
N VAL A 20 33.52 -25.70 -6.52
CA VAL A 20 33.76 -24.94 -5.28
C VAL A 20 34.57 -23.67 -5.56
N VAL A 21 35.67 -23.76 -6.31
CA VAL A 21 36.48 -22.59 -6.69
C VAL A 21 35.70 -21.63 -7.58
N GLY A 22 34.87 -22.12 -8.52
CA GLY A 22 33.98 -21.29 -9.32
C GLY A 22 32.94 -20.54 -8.49
N THR A 23 32.33 -21.21 -7.51
CA THR A 23 31.36 -20.59 -6.59
C THR A 23 32.02 -19.53 -5.70
N PHE A 24 33.22 -19.82 -5.16
CA PHE A 24 33.99 -18.86 -4.35
C PHE A 24 34.57 -17.70 -5.16
N ALA A 25 34.98 -17.91 -6.42
CA ALA A 25 35.57 -16.86 -7.26
C ALA A 25 34.55 -15.94 -7.94
N LEU A 26 33.27 -16.35 -8.04
CA LEU A 26 32.18 -15.52 -8.57
C LEU A 26 31.43 -14.71 -7.49
N SER A 27 31.69 -14.99 -6.21
CA SER A 27 31.09 -14.26 -5.09
C SER A 27 31.59 -12.80 -4.94
N PRO A 28 32.88 -12.45 -5.16
CA PRO A 28 33.36 -11.08 -4.91
C PRO A 28 32.81 -10.04 -5.87
N SER A 29 32.44 -10.43 -7.10
CA SER A 29 31.91 -9.52 -8.13
C SER A 29 30.40 -9.28 -8.05
N LEU A 30 29.71 -9.93 -7.11
CA LEU A 30 28.30 -9.64 -6.75
C LEU A 30 28.19 -8.92 -5.41
N MET A 31 29.32 -8.67 -4.73
CA MET A 31 29.38 -7.64 -3.71
C MET A 31 29.25 -6.30 -4.44
N GLY A 32 28.05 -5.72 -4.40
CA GLY A 32 27.85 -4.32 -4.73
C GLY A 32 28.79 -3.45 -3.91
N SER A 33 28.87 -2.17 -4.26
CA SER A 33 29.46 -1.16 -3.37
C SER A 33 28.96 -1.41 -1.95
N GLN A 34 29.88 -1.32 -0.99
CA GLN A 34 29.52 -1.26 0.41
C GLN A 34 28.90 0.13 0.62
N ASP A 35 27.65 0.27 0.18
CA ASP A 35 26.93 1.54 0.10
C ASP A 35 27.04 2.22 1.46
N ASN A 36 27.47 3.48 1.41
CA ASN A 36 27.75 4.25 2.60
C ASN A 36 26.49 4.28 3.49
N CYS A 37 26.64 4.25 4.81
CA CYS A 37 25.52 4.45 5.73
C CYS A 37 24.72 5.70 5.36
N ASP A 38 25.39 6.76 4.87
CA ASP A 38 24.74 7.98 4.37
C ASP A 38 23.81 7.71 3.16
N GLU A 39 24.25 6.89 2.18
CA GLU A 39 23.45 6.54 0.99
C GLU A 39 22.20 5.70 1.35
N CYS A 40 22.30 4.84 2.37
CA CYS A 40 21.13 4.14 2.90
C CYS A 40 20.21 5.05 3.74
N HIS A 41 20.76 5.95 4.56
CA HIS A 41 19.95 6.77 5.46
C HIS A 41 19.27 7.96 4.78
N GLU A 42 19.84 8.54 3.72
CA GLU A 42 19.16 9.56 2.91
C GLU A 42 17.96 8.98 2.13
N GLY A 43 18.00 7.69 1.76
CA GLY A 43 16.93 7.02 1.01
C GLY A 43 15.89 6.25 1.84
N HIS A 44 16.24 5.78 3.05
CA HIS A 44 15.38 4.90 3.86
C HIS A 44 15.09 5.40 5.28
N GLY A 45 15.60 6.59 5.64
CA GLY A 45 15.36 7.22 6.95
C GLY A 45 16.39 6.84 8.01
N SER A 46 16.66 7.78 8.91
CA SER A 46 17.57 7.60 10.06
C SER A 46 16.79 7.46 11.38
N VAL A 47 17.35 6.73 12.34
CA VAL A 47 16.75 6.52 13.67
C VAL A 47 17.34 7.47 14.70
N VAL A 48 16.53 8.44 15.16
CA VAL A 48 16.72 9.38 16.30
C VAL A 48 15.36 10.04 16.65
N ALA A 49 15.04 10.58 17.83
CA ALA A 49 15.75 10.76 19.11
C ALA A 49 14.72 10.65 20.29
N PRO A 50 15.13 10.50 21.58
CA PRO A 50 14.27 10.03 22.68
C PRO A 50 13.06 10.89 23.12
N ASP A 51 12.95 12.15 22.69
CA ASP A 51 11.77 13.01 22.94
C ASP A 51 10.75 12.83 21.80
N VAL A 52 10.34 11.58 21.58
CA VAL A 52 10.01 11.07 20.23
C VAL A 52 8.72 11.63 19.63
N ASN A 53 8.81 12.70 18.84
CA ASN A 53 7.83 12.95 17.77
C ASN A 53 8.12 12.01 16.60
N VAL A 54 7.57 10.79 16.63
CA VAL A 54 7.49 9.98 15.41
C VAL A 54 6.56 10.70 14.45
N ASN A 55 7.13 11.30 13.40
CA ASN A 55 6.37 11.86 12.27
C ASN A 55 5.66 10.71 11.56
N GLY A 56 4.47 10.36 12.04
CA GLY A 56 3.62 9.40 11.37
C GLY A 56 3.25 9.89 9.96
N THR A 57 2.94 8.93 9.11
CA THR A 57 2.43 9.14 7.77
C THR A 57 1.01 8.60 7.68
N ILE A 58 0.14 9.30 6.95
CA ILE A 58 -1.12 8.74 6.50
C ILE A 58 -1.00 8.33 5.02
N LEU A 59 -1.65 7.25 4.62
CA LEU A 59 -1.84 6.94 3.22
C LEU A 59 -3.08 7.69 2.70
N LEU A 60 -2.91 8.51 1.66
CA LEU A 60 -4.01 9.02 0.85
C LEU A 60 -4.09 8.20 -0.44
N THR A 61 -5.24 7.60 -0.71
CA THR A 61 -5.45 6.62 -1.79
C THR A 61 -6.89 6.65 -2.32
N GLY A 62 -7.23 5.74 -3.24
CA GLY A 62 -8.50 5.73 -3.96
C GLY A 62 -8.50 6.72 -5.12
N ASP A 63 -9.55 7.53 -5.24
CA ASP A 63 -9.77 8.45 -6.36
C ASP A 63 -9.02 9.77 -6.22
N THR A 64 -7.71 9.64 -5.98
CA THR A 64 -6.71 10.71 -5.95
C THR A 64 -5.81 10.65 -7.19
N PRO A 65 -5.05 11.71 -7.53
CA PRO A 65 -4.12 11.68 -8.66
C PRO A 65 -3.01 10.61 -8.55
N GLN A 66 -2.63 10.25 -7.33
CA GLN A 66 -1.65 9.21 -7.00
C GLN A 66 -1.88 8.72 -5.55
N ASP A 67 -1.33 7.55 -5.22
CA ASP A 67 -1.21 7.12 -3.82
C ASP A 67 -0.04 7.84 -3.16
N GLU A 68 -0.27 8.41 -1.98
CA GLU A 68 0.73 9.26 -1.32
C GLU A 68 0.81 8.99 0.18
N MET A 69 2.03 8.80 0.69
CA MET A 69 2.33 8.68 2.12
C MET A 69 2.63 10.08 2.68
N ILE A 70 1.61 10.75 3.20
CA ILE A 70 1.67 12.15 3.64
C ILE A 70 2.18 12.22 5.09
N PRO A 71 3.29 12.91 5.36
CA PRO A 71 3.72 13.20 6.73
C PRO A 71 2.68 14.07 7.44
N ILE A 72 2.28 13.71 8.66
CA ILE A 72 1.27 14.46 9.44
C ILE A 72 1.67 15.92 9.65
N ALA A 73 2.97 16.18 9.82
CA ALA A 73 3.51 17.52 9.93
C ALA A 73 3.20 18.40 8.71
N ASP A 74 3.10 17.82 7.51
CA ASP A 74 2.81 18.54 6.26
C ASP A 74 1.33 18.90 6.14
N ILE A 75 0.43 18.05 6.67
CA ILE A 75 -1.00 18.38 6.80
C ILE A 75 -1.15 19.71 7.54
N PHE A 76 -0.49 19.86 8.70
CA PHE A 76 -0.64 21.05 9.54
C PHE A 76 0.16 22.28 9.08
N LYS A 77 0.92 22.20 7.98
CA LYS A 77 1.44 23.37 7.25
C LYS A 77 0.35 24.07 6.43
N LEU A 78 -0.75 23.38 6.11
CA LEU A 78 -1.90 23.95 5.42
C LEU A 78 -2.63 24.98 6.31
N LYS A 79 -3.51 25.79 5.69
CA LYS A 79 -4.28 26.81 6.40
C LYS A 79 -5.22 26.15 7.42
N GLN A 80 -4.90 26.33 8.70
CA GLN A 80 -5.75 25.91 9.80
C GLN A 80 -6.84 26.96 10.09
N LYS A 81 -7.98 26.50 10.60
CA LYS A 81 -9.00 27.34 11.23
C LYS A 81 -9.34 26.86 12.63
N ASP A 82 -9.85 27.77 13.44
CA ASP A 82 -10.44 27.45 14.74
C ASP A 82 -11.92 27.06 14.52
N VAL A 83 -12.36 25.99 15.17
CA VAL A 83 -13.75 25.49 15.17
C VAL A 83 -14.22 25.28 16.60
N VAL A 84 -15.51 25.49 16.82
CA VAL A 84 -16.20 25.10 18.05
C VAL A 84 -17.07 23.90 17.70
N THR A 85 -16.70 22.73 18.20
CA THR A 85 -17.38 21.48 17.88
C THR A 85 -18.72 21.35 18.62
N LEU A 86 -19.37 20.19 18.51
CA LEU A 86 -20.56 19.86 19.31
C LEU A 86 -20.45 20.36 20.76
N LYS A 87 -21.49 21.08 21.17
CA LYS A 87 -21.71 21.50 22.54
C LYS A 87 -21.90 20.27 23.42
N LEU A 88 -21.13 20.19 24.50
CA LEU A 88 -21.34 19.23 25.57
C LEU A 88 -22.62 19.58 26.34
N GLN A 89 -23.01 18.74 27.30
CA GLN A 89 -24.23 18.92 28.11
C GLN A 89 -24.25 20.23 28.95
N ASN A 90 -23.13 20.95 29.01
CA ASN A 90 -22.97 22.25 29.69
C ASN A 90 -22.96 23.45 28.73
N ASP A 91 -23.40 23.29 27.47
CA ASP A 91 -23.43 24.32 26.42
C ASP A 91 -22.04 24.79 25.89
N GLU A 92 -20.95 24.26 26.43
CA GLU A 92 -19.58 24.50 25.96
C GLU A 92 -19.21 23.52 24.83
N GLY A 93 -18.86 24.03 23.66
CA GLY A 93 -18.21 23.23 22.60
C GLY A 93 -16.71 23.13 22.84
N ILE A 94 -16.08 22.04 22.39
CA ILE A 94 -14.62 21.87 22.53
C ILE A 94 -13.92 22.77 21.51
N PRO A 95 -13.17 23.81 21.93
CA PRO A 95 -12.42 24.64 20.99
C PRO A 95 -11.30 23.80 20.38
N SER A 96 -11.30 23.70 19.06
CA SER A 96 -10.34 22.88 18.31
C SER A 96 -9.75 23.71 17.17
N ARG A 97 -8.50 23.42 16.80
CA ARG A 97 -7.84 24.04 15.65
C ARG A 97 -7.37 22.95 14.69
N GLY A 98 -7.75 23.08 13.42
CA GLY A 98 -7.54 22.03 12.43
C GLY A 98 -7.57 22.52 11.00
N VAL A 99 -7.22 21.63 10.08
CA VAL A 99 -7.23 21.88 8.63
C VAL A 99 -8.57 21.42 8.06
N PRO A 100 -9.32 22.27 7.32
CA PRO A 100 -10.56 21.84 6.66
C PRO A 100 -10.31 20.65 5.73
N VAL A 101 -11.17 19.63 5.80
CA VAL A 101 -11.01 18.41 4.99
C VAL A 101 -11.04 18.75 3.49
N PHE A 102 -11.88 19.70 3.07
CA PHE A 102 -11.91 20.20 1.69
C PHE A 102 -10.60 20.88 1.25
N ASP A 103 -9.97 21.67 2.12
CA ASP A 103 -8.69 22.34 1.81
C ASP A 103 -7.53 21.34 1.76
N PHE A 104 -7.54 20.32 2.64
CA PHE A 104 -6.62 19.19 2.58
C PHE A 104 -6.76 18.43 1.26
N LEU A 105 -7.95 17.93 0.92
CA LEU A 105 -8.19 17.16 -0.30
C LEU A 105 -7.79 17.94 -1.55
N LYS A 106 -8.13 19.24 -1.60
CA LYS A 106 -7.75 20.14 -2.69
C LYS A 106 -6.23 20.34 -2.81
N ALA A 107 -5.50 20.38 -1.70
CA ALA A 107 -4.03 20.48 -1.71
C ALA A 107 -3.37 19.27 -2.39
N TYR A 108 -3.99 18.09 -2.27
CA TYR A 108 -3.57 16.84 -2.95
C TYR A 108 -4.36 16.58 -4.26
N GLY A 109 -4.89 17.63 -4.88
CA GLY A 109 -5.50 17.58 -6.22
C GLY A 109 -6.94 17.05 -6.30
N VAL A 110 -7.53 16.61 -5.19
CA VAL A 110 -8.91 16.10 -5.12
C VAL A 110 -9.88 17.29 -5.05
N ASN A 111 -10.46 17.64 -6.21
CA ASN A 111 -11.41 18.75 -6.33
C ASN A 111 -12.88 18.28 -6.31
N ASP A 112 -13.14 17.03 -6.69
CA ASP A 112 -14.45 16.41 -6.59
C ASP A 112 -14.35 14.96 -6.08
N PHE A 113 -15.34 14.56 -5.30
CA PHE A 113 -15.44 13.27 -4.61
C PHE A 113 -16.88 13.11 -4.11
N GLU A 114 -17.31 11.89 -3.79
CA GLU A 114 -18.63 11.58 -3.23
C GLU A 114 -18.55 11.33 -1.73
N GLN A 115 -17.53 10.61 -1.28
CA GLN A 115 -17.25 10.33 0.14
C GLN A 115 -15.74 10.16 0.38
N ILE A 116 -15.34 10.23 1.65
CA ILE A 116 -14.05 9.68 2.11
C ILE A 116 -14.29 8.58 3.12
N ILE A 117 -13.37 7.63 3.18
CA ILE A 117 -13.37 6.53 4.15
C ILE A 117 -12.07 6.61 4.91
N LEU A 118 -12.18 6.60 6.24
CA LEU A 118 -11.10 6.83 7.16
C LEU A 118 -10.86 5.56 7.96
N TYR A 119 -9.66 5.00 7.83
CA TYR A 119 -9.25 3.77 8.51
C TYR A 119 -8.29 4.11 9.65
N ALA A 120 -8.61 3.62 10.85
CA ALA A 120 -7.70 3.49 11.97
C ALA A 120 -7.44 2.00 12.27
N ASP A 121 -6.64 1.72 13.30
CA ASP A 121 -6.24 0.35 13.65
C ASP A 121 -7.42 -0.52 14.17
N ASP A 122 -8.48 0.11 14.71
CA ASP A 122 -9.62 -0.56 15.36
C ASP A 122 -11.01 -0.09 14.90
N PHE A 123 -11.09 0.93 14.02
CA PHE A 123 -12.36 1.54 13.62
C PHE A 123 -12.29 2.20 12.23
N GLU A 124 -13.41 2.18 11.50
CA GLU A 124 -13.58 2.82 10.20
C GLU A 124 -14.70 3.88 10.29
N VAL A 125 -14.54 5.02 9.60
CA VAL A 125 -15.62 6.00 9.41
C VAL A 125 -15.69 6.41 7.94
N THR A 126 -16.84 6.14 7.31
CA THR A 126 -17.22 6.73 6.03
C THR A 126 -17.93 8.08 6.25
N VAL A 127 -17.48 9.12 5.56
CA VAL A 127 -18.07 10.46 5.59
C VAL A 127 -18.44 10.89 4.16
N ASN A 128 -19.74 10.96 3.89
CA ASN A 128 -20.27 11.52 2.64
C ASN A 128 -19.98 13.01 2.54
N LYS A 129 -19.67 13.49 1.34
CA LYS A 129 -19.47 14.93 1.04
C LYS A 129 -20.70 15.78 1.41
N SER A 130 -21.91 15.23 1.32
CA SER A 130 -23.15 15.90 1.73
C SER A 130 -23.23 16.19 3.23
N GLU A 131 -22.59 15.35 4.06
CA GLU A 131 -22.58 15.47 5.51
C GLU A 131 -21.37 16.25 6.04
N MET A 132 -20.44 16.63 5.16
CA MET A 132 -19.34 17.51 5.53
C MET A 132 -19.81 18.97 5.54
N THR A 133 -19.51 19.67 6.64
CA THR A 133 -19.68 21.13 6.71
C THR A 133 -18.32 21.79 6.51
N GLU A 134 -18.28 23.12 6.46
CA GLU A 134 -17.01 23.85 6.54
C GLU A 134 -16.22 23.50 7.82
N ASP A 135 -16.90 23.12 8.92
CA ASP A 135 -16.30 22.77 10.21
C ASP A 135 -15.76 21.33 10.28
N THR A 136 -15.94 20.52 9.24
CA THR A 136 -15.27 19.22 9.14
C THR A 136 -13.78 19.44 8.94
N VAL A 137 -12.99 19.20 10.00
CA VAL A 137 -11.55 19.44 10.03
C VAL A 137 -10.78 18.21 10.51
N PHE A 138 -9.54 18.09 10.04
CA PHE A 138 -8.52 17.24 10.66
C PHE A 138 -7.79 18.02 11.75
N VAL A 139 -7.69 17.44 12.94
CA VAL A 139 -6.95 17.99 14.11
C VAL A 139 -5.80 17.06 14.51
N PRO A 140 -4.72 17.57 15.13
CA PRO A 140 -3.63 16.72 15.60
C PRO A 140 -4.10 15.71 16.65
N HIS A 141 -3.60 14.48 16.60
CA HIS A 141 -3.91 13.44 17.58
C HIS A 141 -2.77 12.43 17.70
N GLU A 142 -2.00 12.45 18.80
CA GLU A 142 -0.97 11.45 19.18
C GLU A 142 -0.38 10.64 18.01
N TYR A 143 0.63 11.21 17.32
CA TYR A 143 1.34 10.59 16.19
C TYR A 143 0.46 10.30 14.95
N SER A 144 -0.70 10.95 14.86
CA SER A 144 -1.70 10.82 13.80
C SER A 144 -2.59 12.09 13.74
N ILE A 145 -3.73 11.97 13.08
CA ILE A 145 -4.80 12.96 13.02
C ILE A 145 -6.11 12.36 13.54
N ARG A 146 -7.04 13.24 13.91
CA ARG A 146 -8.44 12.93 14.17
C ARG A 146 -9.33 13.74 13.23
N ILE A 147 -10.42 13.15 12.73
CA ILE A 147 -11.51 13.91 12.13
C ILE A 147 -12.52 14.35 13.19
N LEU A 148 -13.05 15.57 13.07
CA LEU A 148 -14.22 16.01 13.82
C LEU A 148 -15.01 17.05 13.03
N SER A 149 -16.25 17.30 13.44
CA SER A 149 -17.12 18.35 12.89
C SER A 149 -18.15 18.80 13.93
N SER A 150 -18.72 19.99 13.74
CA SER A 150 -19.84 20.50 14.54
C SER A 150 -21.14 19.70 14.38
N ASN A 151 -21.31 18.93 13.30
CA ASN A 151 -22.47 18.05 13.06
C ASN A 151 -22.21 16.55 13.29
N MET A 152 -21.00 16.14 13.69
CA MET A 152 -20.66 14.73 13.94
C MET A 152 -20.74 14.39 15.43
N PRO A 153 -21.42 13.31 15.86
CA PRO A 153 -21.38 12.86 17.25
C PRO A 153 -19.94 12.48 17.67
N VAL A 154 -19.58 12.74 18.93
CA VAL A 154 -18.21 12.50 19.45
C VAL A 154 -17.75 11.04 19.26
N SER A 155 -18.69 10.09 19.21
CA SER A 155 -18.42 8.68 18.96
C SER A 155 -17.89 8.35 17.56
N VAL A 156 -18.05 9.24 16.57
CA VAL A 156 -17.50 9.06 15.20
C VAL A 156 -16.31 9.98 14.91
N TRP A 157 -15.78 10.68 15.92
CA TRP A 157 -14.55 11.47 15.77
C TRP A 157 -13.33 10.54 15.78
N LEU A 158 -13.13 9.85 14.66
CA LEU A 158 -12.11 8.81 14.51
C LEU A 158 -10.72 9.34 14.81
N LYS A 159 -10.03 8.62 15.70
CA LYS A 159 -8.66 8.85 16.15
C LYS A 159 -7.69 8.02 15.33
N ASN A 160 -6.40 8.34 15.38
CA ASN A 160 -5.35 7.46 14.88
C ASN A 160 -5.52 7.04 13.40
N ILE A 161 -6.07 7.93 12.58
CA ILE A 161 -6.29 7.70 11.14
C ILE A 161 -4.95 7.34 10.47
N LYS A 162 -4.91 6.19 9.81
CA LYS A 162 -3.76 5.66 9.05
C LYS A 162 -3.96 5.79 7.54
N THR A 163 -5.19 5.61 7.06
CA THR A 163 -5.52 5.68 5.64
C THR A 163 -6.76 6.53 5.40
N ILE A 164 -6.71 7.34 4.35
CA ILE A 164 -7.83 8.09 3.78
C ILE A 164 -8.04 7.54 2.36
N VAL A 165 -9.15 6.86 2.14
CA VAL A 165 -9.63 6.48 0.81
C VAL A 165 -10.58 7.56 0.32
N VAL A 166 -10.31 8.15 -0.84
CA VAL A 166 -11.24 9.02 -1.55
C VAL A 166 -12.07 8.16 -2.51
N VAL A 167 -13.39 8.37 -2.54
CA VAL A 167 -14.29 7.71 -3.49
C VAL A 167 -15.03 8.77 -4.28
N GLY A 168 -15.03 8.67 -5.60
CA GLY A 168 -15.63 9.63 -6.51
C GLY A 168 -15.52 9.20 -7.97
N LYS A 169 -15.38 10.16 -8.89
CA LYS A 169 -15.38 9.92 -10.35
C LYS A 169 -14.13 10.43 -11.07
N GLY A 170 -13.11 10.82 -10.31
CA GLY A 170 -11.87 11.42 -10.82
C GLY A 170 -10.64 10.52 -10.78
N GLY A 171 -10.79 9.27 -10.32
CA GLY A 171 -9.68 8.31 -10.18
C GLY A 171 -9.49 7.41 -11.39
N ASP A 172 -8.44 6.59 -11.31
CA ASP A 172 -8.20 5.51 -12.27
C ASP A 172 -9.33 4.47 -12.20
N SER A 173 -9.78 3.94 -13.34
CA SER A 173 -10.88 2.98 -13.42
C SER A 173 -10.55 1.75 -14.28
N ILE A 174 -11.32 0.67 -14.08
CA ILE A 174 -11.38 -0.49 -15.00
C ILE A 174 -12.84 -0.83 -15.30
N SER A 175 -13.07 -1.54 -16.40
CA SER A 175 -14.39 -2.13 -16.67
C SER A 175 -14.48 -3.58 -16.18
N VAL A 176 -15.35 -3.87 -15.21
CA VAL A 176 -15.70 -5.24 -14.79
C VAL A 176 -17.05 -5.62 -15.41
N ASN A 177 -17.05 -6.58 -16.34
CA ASN A 177 -18.23 -7.03 -17.08
C ASN A 177 -19.07 -5.89 -17.72
N GLY A 178 -18.42 -4.79 -18.10
CA GLY A 178 -19.05 -3.62 -18.72
C GLY A 178 -19.48 -2.52 -17.74
N LYS A 179 -19.42 -2.77 -16.43
CA LYS A 179 -19.54 -1.74 -15.39
C LYS A 179 -18.17 -1.09 -15.19
N GLU A 180 -18.08 0.24 -15.31
CA GLU A 180 -16.90 0.98 -14.86
C GLU A 180 -16.84 1.00 -13.34
N ILE A 181 -15.64 0.78 -12.78
CA ILE A 181 -15.37 0.83 -11.33
C ILE A 181 -14.07 1.60 -11.12
N THR A 182 -14.10 2.63 -10.28
CA THR A 182 -12.89 3.41 -9.92
C THR A 182 -12.05 2.71 -8.85
N PHE A 183 -10.79 3.12 -8.68
CA PHE A 183 -9.94 2.56 -7.62
C PHE A 183 -10.49 2.89 -6.23
N GLY A 184 -11.05 4.09 -6.00
CA GLY A 184 -11.75 4.43 -4.76
C GLY A 184 -12.97 3.53 -4.50
N GLU A 185 -13.79 3.29 -5.53
CA GLU A 185 -14.92 2.35 -5.44
C GLU A 185 -14.45 0.92 -5.13
N MET A 186 -13.32 0.47 -5.67
CA MET A 186 -12.73 -0.84 -5.34
C MET A 186 -12.36 -0.95 -3.86
N LEU A 187 -11.74 0.07 -3.28
CA LEU A 187 -11.25 0.06 -1.89
C LEU A 187 -12.34 0.24 -0.83
N ASN A 188 -13.48 0.83 -1.18
CA ASN A 188 -14.64 1.02 -0.28
C ASN A 188 -15.18 -0.31 0.28
N ASP A 189 -15.02 -0.62 1.57
CA ASP A 189 -15.32 -1.96 2.13
C ASP A 189 -14.56 -3.09 1.39
N GLY A 190 -13.29 -2.84 1.07
CA GLY A 190 -12.45 -3.77 0.32
C GLY A 190 -10.94 -3.51 0.33
N ILE A 191 -10.47 -2.53 1.11
CA ILE A 191 -9.05 -2.24 1.25
C ILE A 191 -8.33 -3.36 2.02
N ASP A 192 -7.18 -3.77 1.49
CA ASP A 192 -6.28 -4.76 2.09
C ASP A 192 -4.82 -4.42 1.70
N THR A 193 -3.86 -5.22 2.17
CA THR A 193 -2.44 -5.07 1.86
C THR A 193 -1.79 -6.39 1.46
N MET A 194 -0.91 -6.36 0.45
CA MET A 194 -0.13 -7.51 0.02
C MET A 194 1.38 -7.25 0.16
N VAL A 195 2.11 -8.22 0.71
CA VAL A 195 3.59 -8.24 0.71
C VAL A 195 4.09 -8.80 -0.61
N THR A 196 5.00 -8.08 -1.27
CA THR A 196 5.47 -8.36 -2.63
C THR A 196 7.00 -8.28 -2.71
N SER A 197 7.58 -8.84 -3.76
CA SER A 197 9.03 -8.76 -4.03
C SER A 197 9.88 -9.26 -2.84
N ARG A 198 9.46 -10.35 -2.19
CA ARG A 198 10.16 -10.89 -1.01
C ARG A 198 11.59 -11.32 -1.39
N ARG A 199 12.56 -10.92 -0.58
CA ARG A 199 13.98 -11.25 -0.72
C ARG A 199 14.64 -11.48 0.63
N THR A 200 15.50 -12.49 0.69
CA THR A 200 16.49 -12.67 1.76
C THR A 200 17.64 -11.70 1.54
N ASN A 201 17.83 -10.75 2.44
CA ASN A 201 19.01 -9.90 2.48
C ASN A 201 20.02 -10.52 3.46
N GLY A 202 21.22 -10.84 2.97
CA GLY A 202 22.35 -11.28 3.80
C GLY A 202 23.20 -10.10 4.26
N TYR A 203 23.69 -10.13 5.50
CA TYR A 203 24.59 -9.13 6.06
C TYR A 203 25.66 -9.81 6.92
N ILE A 204 26.94 -9.52 6.67
CA ILE A 204 28.06 -10.06 7.45
C ILE A 204 28.49 -9.02 8.48
N TYR A 205 28.51 -9.40 9.75
CA TYR A 205 28.96 -8.55 10.85
C TYR A 205 29.64 -9.41 11.93
N GLU A 206 30.80 -8.97 12.43
CA GLU A 206 31.63 -9.71 13.41
C GLU A 206 31.81 -11.21 13.06
N ASP A 207 32.17 -11.48 11.80
CA ASP A 207 32.35 -12.82 11.20
C ASP A 207 31.12 -13.74 11.24
N GLN A 208 29.94 -13.21 11.59
CA GLN A 208 28.64 -13.91 11.53
C GLN A 208 27.84 -13.46 10.29
N ASN A 209 27.08 -14.38 9.72
CA ASN A 209 26.17 -14.11 8.61
C ASN A 209 24.72 -14.03 9.13
N TYR A 210 24.13 -12.84 9.04
CA TYR A 210 22.75 -12.56 9.38
C TYR A 210 21.89 -12.57 8.12
N GLN A 211 20.67 -13.10 8.22
CA GLN A 211 19.72 -13.14 7.11
C GLN A 211 18.40 -12.51 7.54
N PHE A 212 17.87 -11.63 6.71
CA PHE A 212 16.63 -10.90 6.96
C PHE A 212 15.69 -11.02 5.75
N GLU A 213 14.47 -11.48 5.98
CA GLU A 213 13.42 -11.45 4.96
C GLU A 213 12.81 -10.05 4.87
N ALA A 214 12.86 -9.44 3.69
CA ALA A 214 12.25 -8.14 3.43
C ALA A 214 11.36 -8.19 2.19
N GLY A 215 10.32 -7.37 2.15
CA GLY A 215 9.44 -7.21 0.99
C GLY A 215 8.71 -5.87 1.02
N TYR A 216 8.20 -5.44 -0.12
CA TYR A 216 7.41 -4.21 -0.22
C TYR A 216 5.94 -4.51 0.02
N VAL A 217 5.30 -3.73 0.90
CA VAL A 217 3.84 -3.71 1.02
C VAL A 217 3.24 -2.88 -0.11
N VAL A 218 2.08 -3.29 -0.61
CA VAL A 218 1.19 -2.48 -1.45
C VAL A 218 -0.24 -2.56 -0.93
N THR A 219 -0.98 -1.47 -1.10
CA THR A 219 -2.40 -1.36 -0.71
C THR A 219 -3.29 -1.55 -1.94
N GLY A 220 -4.45 -2.17 -1.76
CA GLY A 220 -5.30 -2.59 -2.88
C GLY A 220 -6.48 -3.43 -2.43
N ILE A 221 -6.97 -4.29 -3.32
CA ILE A 221 -8.01 -5.29 -3.05
C ILE A 221 -7.63 -6.64 -3.66
N GLY A 222 -7.92 -7.76 -2.98
CA GLY A 222 -7.81 -9.09 -3.57
C GLY A 222 -8.75 -9.24 -4.78
N LEU A 223 -8.28 -9.83 -5.89
CA LEU A 223 -9.13 -10.04 -7.08
C LEU A 223 -10.40 -10.83 -6.73
N LYS A 224 -10.24 -11.87 -5.88
CA LYS A 224 -11.32 -12.67 -5.32
C LYS A 224 -12.38 -11.80 -4.61
N ASP A 225 -11.91 -10.88 -3.79
CA ASP A 225 -12.75 -10.05 -2.90
C ASP A 225 -13.48 -8.96 -3.70
N LEU A 226 -12.82 -8.33 -4.70
CA LEU A 226 -13.49 -7.46 -5.66
C LEU A 226 -14.61 -8.20 -6.40
N LEU A 227 -14.35 -9.41 -6.91
CA LEU A 227 -15.36 -10.18 -7.63
C LEU A 227 -16.54 -10.57 -6.75
N PHE A 228 -16.29 -10.96 -5.49
CA PHE A 228 -17.35 -11.30 -4.54
C PHE A 228 -18.19 -10.09 -4.12
N LYS A 229 -17.56 -8.93 -3.96
CA LYS A 229 -18.20 -7.63 -3.70
C LYS A 229 -19.11 -7.20 -4.86
N GLU A 230 -18.64 -7.35 -6.10
CA GLU A 230 -19.44 -7.13 -7.32
C GLU A 230 -20.45 -8.26 -7.61
N GLY A 231 -20.61 -9.23 -6.69
CA GLY A 231 -21.63 -10.27 -6.75
C GLY A 231 -21.26 -11.51 -7.57
N TYR A 232 -20.09 -11.54 -8.21
CA TYR A 232 -19.59 -12.67 -9.00
C TYR A 232 -19.08 -13.81 -8.11
N LYS A 233 -20.02 -14.51 -7.47
CA LYS A 233 -19.74 -15.63 -6.54
C LYS A 233 -19.66 -16.97 -7.26
N ASP A 234 -20.40 -17.16 -8.35
CA ASP A 234 -20.34 -18.34 -9.20
C ASP A 234 -19.82 -17.94 -10.58
N PHE A 235 -18.70 -18.55 -10.98
CA PHE A 235 -17.96 -18.27 -12.22
C PHE A 235 -16.97 -19.40 -12.47
N SER A 236 -16.72 -19.71 -13.74
CA SER A 236 -15.78 -20.74 -14.19
C SER A 236 -14.37 -20.18 -14.45
N LYS A 237 -14.29 -18.97 -15.03
CA LYS A 237 -13.05 -18.28 -15.41
C LYS A 237 -13.18 -16.77 -15.32
N VAL A 238 -12.02 -16.11 -15.29
CA VAL A 238 -11.87 -14.66 -15.31
C VAL A 238 -10.84 -14.30 -16.38
N THR A 239 -11.21 -13.45 -17.33
CA THR A 239 -10.32 -12.92 -18.36
C THR A 239 -9.95 -11.48 -17.99
N ILE A 240 -8.67 -11.25 -17.74
CA ILE A 240 -8.12 -9.94 -17.40
C ILE A 240 -7.40 -9.39 -18.63
N LYS A 241 -7.75 -8.18 -19.05
CA LYS A 241 -7.12 -7.49 -20.20
C LYS A 241 -6.47 -6.19 -19.76
N GLY A 242 -5.37 -5.87 -20.44
CA GLY A 242 -4.66 -4.59 -20.37
C GLY A 242 -3.37 -4.72 -21.18
N SER A 243 -2.21 -4.58 -20.55
CA SER A 243 -0.91 -4.76 -21.25
C SER A 243 -0.69 -6.19 -21.80
N SER A 244 -1.43 -7.16 -21.30
CA SER A 244 -1.53 -8.54 -21.79
C SER A 244 -2.92 -9.08 -21.49
N GLU A 245 -3.34 -10.12 -22.21
CA GLU A 245 -4.52 -10.92 -21.83
C GLU A 245 -4.07 -12.07 -20.91
N LYS A 246 -4.77 -12.25 -19.79
CA LYS A 246 -4.55 -13.34 -18.84
C LYS A 246 -5.89 -13.98 -18.47
N ILE A 247 -6.03 -15.27 -18.75
CA ILE A 247 -7.17 -16.08 -18.34
C ILE A 247 -6.80 -16.80 -17.04
N LEU A 248 -7.71 -16.75 -16.07
CA LEU A 248 -7.62 -17.44 -14.78
C LEU A 248 -8.81 -18.37 -14.63
N LEU A 249 -8.57 -19.59 -14.19
CA LEU A 249 -9.63 -20.50 -13.75
C LEU A 249 -10.05 -20.17 -12.32
N ARG A 250 -11.30 -20.52 -11.95
CA ARG A 250 -11.87 -20.23 -10.63
C ARG A 250 -10.92 -20.52 -9.47
N TYR A 251 -10.27 -21.68 -9.45
CA TYR A 251 -9.39 -22.06 -8.33
C TYR A 251 -8.17 -21.16 -8.19
N GLU A 252 -7.63 -20.62 -9.29
CA GLU A 252 -6.49 -19.67 -9.28
C GLU A 252 -6.88 -18.32 -8.70
N VAL A 253 -8.14 -17.90 -8.89
CA VAL A 253 -8.69 -16.68 -8.29
C VAL A 253 -8.98 -16.90 -6.80
N LEU A 254 -9.57 -18.04 -6.45
CA LEU A 254 -9.94 -18.35 -5.06
C LEU A 254 -8.72 -18.60 -4.15
N ASP A 255 -7.58 -18.99 -4.70
CA ASP A 255 -6.29 -19.11 -4.00
C ASP A 255 -5.80 -17.77 -3.40
N GLY A 256 -6.26 -16.63 -3.94
CA GLY A 256 -5.93 -15.30 -3.41
C GLY A 256 -4.58 -14.74 -3.85
N SER A 257 -3.82 -15.45 -4.68
CA SER A 257 -2.52 -15.01 -5.22
C SER A 257 -2.56 -13.76 -6.13
N TYR A 258 -3.74 -13.21 -6.42
CA TYR A 258 -3.96 -12.09 -7.34
C TYR A 258 -4.56 -10.88 -6.64
N PHE A 259 -3.89 -9.73 -6.77
CA PHE A 259 -4.22 -8.50 -6.06
C PHE A 259 -4.28 -7.32 -7.02
N LEU A 260 -5.30 -6.48 -6.90
CA LEU A 260 -5.45 -5.25 -7.66
C LEU A 260 -4.94 -4.08 -6.81
N THR A 261 -3.89 -3.44 -7.28
CA THR A 261 -3.25 -2.29 -6.63
C THR A 261 -3.02 -1.20 -7.68
N ARG A 262 -2.59 -0.02 -7.26
CA ARG A 262 -2.22 1.06 -8.17
C ARG A 262 -0.72 1.31 -8.15
N ASP A 263 -0.17 1.53 -9.34
CA ASP A 263 1.24 1.90 -9.55
C ASP A 263 1.31 2.87 -10.74
N GLN A 264 1.95 4.02 -10.53
CA GLN A 264 2.14 5.06 -11.55
C GLN A 264 0.86 5.50 -12.29
N GLY A 265 -0.23 5.73 -11.55
CA GLY A 265 -1.53 6.15 -12.13
C GLY A 265 -2.15 5.09 -13.04
N LYS A 266 -1.95 3.81 -12.72
CA LYS A 266 -2.58 2.67 -13.40
C LYS A 266 -2.93 1.58 -12.41
N ILE A 267 -4.09 0.97 -12.59
CA ILE A 267 -4.47 -0.24 -11.87
C ILE A 267 -3.66 -1.42 -12.44
N LYS A 268 -3.10 -2.22 -11.53
CA LYS A 268 -2.16 -3.32 -11.79
C LYS A 268 -2.67 -4.61 -11.19
N LEU A 269 -2.46 -5.72 -11.89
CA LEU A 269 -2.57 -7.05 -11.30
C LEU A 269 -1.22 -7.46 -10.71
N ALA A 270 -1.07 -7.24 -9.41
CA ALA A 270 0.07 -7.66 -8.63
C ALA A 270 -0.03 -9.14 -8.22
N THR A 271 1.12 -9.76 -8.06
CA THR A 271 1.30 -11.10 -7.46
C THR A 271 2.55 -11.08 -6.58
N ALA A 272 2.58 -11.88 -5.51
CA ALA A 272 3.64 -11.82 -4.50
C ALA A 272 5.04 -12.22 -5.03
N ASP A 273 5.08 -13.07 -6.05
CA ASP A 273 6.27 -13.60 -6.73
C ASP A 273 6.94 -12.60 -7.71
N LYS A 274 6.28 -11.47 -8.02
CA LYS A 274 6.74 -10.52 -9.04
C LYS A 274 7.09 -9.16 -8.47
N ASN A 275 8.17 -8.59 -8.99
CA ASN A 275 8.55 -7.20 -8.77
C ASN A 275 7.58 -6.24 -9.49
N ARG A 276 7.34 -5.05 -8.90
CA ARG A 276 6.39 -4.04 -9.41
C ARG A 276 6.44 -3.79 -10.93
N PRO A 277 7.62 -3.62 -11.58
CA PRO A 277 7.69 -3.37 -13.02
C PRO A 277 7.17 -4.51 -13.92
N LEU A 278 6.97 -5.71 -13.37
CA LEU A 278 6.47 -6.90 -14.06
C LEU A 278 4.97 -7.12 -13.87
N TRP A 279 4.27 -6.22 -13.16
CA TRP A 279 2.82 -6.27 -13.00
C TRP A 279 2.12 -5.71 -14.23
N GLN A 280 1.24 -6.53 -14.81
CA GLN A 280 0.43 -6.11 -15.95
C GLN A 280 -0.54 -5.01 -15.52
N SER A 281 -0.75 -4.02 -16.39
CA SER A 281 -1.87 -3.09 -16.22
C SER A 281 -3.19 -3.80 -16.50
N VAL A 282 -4.24 -3.38 -15.82
CA VAL A 282 -5.62 -3.87 -15.98
C VAL A 282 -6.46 -2.72 -16.53
N GLU A 283 -7.19 -3.00 -17.60
CA GLU A 283 -8.14 -2.11 -18.26
C GLU A 283 -9.56 -2.69 -18.16
N SER A 284 -9.68 -4.02 -18.23
CA SER A 284 -10.97 -4.70 -18.01
C SER A 284 -10.82 -6.11 -17.45
N ILE A 285 -11.90 -6.54 -16.78
CA ILE A 285 -12.09 -7.88 -16.25
C ILE A 285 -13.42 -8.43 -16.79
N THR A 286 -13.39 -9.59 -17.41
CA THR A 286 -14.58 -10.34 -17.85
C THR A 286 -14.71 -11.60 -17.01
N VAL A 287 -15.90 -11.87 -16.50
CA VAL A 287 -16.19 -13.01 -15.61
C VAL A 287 -17.26 -13.89 -16.26
N GLU A 288 -16.95 -15.18 -16.41
CA GLU A 288 -17.76 -16.20 -17.12
C GLU A 288 -17.88 -17.50 -16.31
#